data_AF-A0A9E1B8Y3-F1
#
_entry.id   AF-A0A9E1B8Y3-F1
#
_cell.length_a   1.000
_cell.length_b   1.000
_cell.length_c   1.000
_cell.angle_alpha   90.00
_cell.angle_beta   90.00
_cell.angle_gamma   90.00
#
_symmetry.space_group_name_H-M   'P 1'
#
loop_
_entity.id
_entity.type
_entity.pdbx_description
1 polymer ?
#
loop_
_entity_poly.entity_id
_entity_poly.type
_entity_poly.pdbx_seq_one_letter_code
_entity_poly.pdbx_strand_id
1 'polypeptide(L)'
;MEQMSMQKRLLLAALLSIVFFIVYDFFMPKRAPLEQNQTTISQTMDQSKAPASANDTPKSNENLASNEIIATIKGQSYEAKIDKLGRIAKFYLTEDKYKTEDGNKIELVSQNPLPLELRFNDSTLNADAFKVAYSSDVSEIDASSEPKTIKLTQNLDGVTVTKNIKFYPNGRYEVEVNLSKSVDYFITPGFRPNIAIDSYTVHGVMLRNTDDSLNIIEDGDAKEVKNYANTTIAAASDRYYTALFYSFNKPFEAVVDKDANNNPIVFVKTNDSLKLGAYIGPKEHKILSSMDERLNDVIEYGWFTFIAKPMFAFLNFLHNYIGNWGWAIVVLTLVIRIVLFPLTYKGMLSMNKLKELAPKVKEIQTKYKDDKQKM
;
A
#
# COMPACT_ATOMS: atom_id res chain seq x y z
N MET A 1 31.02 -1.60 27.83
CA MET A 1 31.49 -2.18 26.55
C MET A 1 32.70 -1.40 26.01
N GLU A 2 33.72 -1.17 26.86
CA GLU A 2 34.64 -0.04 26.66
C GLU A 2 36.13 -0.42 26.61
N GLN A 3 36.47 -1.68 26.26
CA GLN A 3 37.87 -2.12 26.16
C GLN A 3 38.13 -2.95 24.88
N MET A 4 37.78 -2.41 23.71
CA MET A 4 38.26 -2.97 22.44
C MET A 4 39.12 -1.94 21.70
N SER A 5 40.35 -2.35 21.36
CA SER A 5 41.30 -1.56 20.57
C SER A 5 40.74 -1.25 19.18
N MET A 6 41.17 -0.14 18.56
CA MET A 6 40.65 0.31 17.25
C MET A 6 40.75 -0.77 16.16
N GLN A 7 41.80 -1.59 16.16
CA GLN A 7 41.93 -2.74 15.26
C GLN A 7 40.92 -3.85 15.58
N LYS A 8 40.62 -4.10 16.86
CA LYS A 8 39.55 -5.03 17.26
C LYS A 8 38.17 -4.47 16.95
N ARG A 9 37.96 -3.15 16.99
CA ARG A 9 36.70 -2.50 16.57
C ARG A 9 36.55 -2.51 15.05
N LEU A 10 37.63 -2.32 14.29
CA LEU A 10 37.61 -2.42 12.84
C LEU A 10 37.41 -3.88 12.40
N LEU A 11 38.08 -4.82 13.07
CA LEU A 11 37.84 -6.25 12.89
C LEU A 11 36.43 -6.61 13.30
N LEU A 12 35.91 -6.14 14.43
CA LEU A 12 34.53 -6.39 14.86
C LEU A 12 33.52 -5.73 13.92
N ALA A 13 33.79 -4.55 13.37
CA ALA A 13 32.93 -3.90 12.39
C ALA A 13 32.95 -4.65 11.05
N ALA A 14 34.12 -5.16 10.63
CA ALA A 14 34.23 -6.04 9.47
C ALA A 14 33.55 -7.39 9.73
N LEU A 15 33.68 -7.95 10.94
CA LEU A 15 33.04 -9.20 11.35
C LEU A 15 31.53 -9.02 11.50
N LEU A 16 31.06 -7.88 12.00
CA LEU A 16 29.65 -7.51 12.07
C LEU A 16 29.10 -7.19 10.69
N SER A 17 29.90 -6.63 9.78
CA SER A 17 29.50 -6.45 8.37
C SER A 17 29.42 -7.79 7.64
N ILE A 18 30.36 -8.71 7.88
CA ILE A 18 30.34 -10.06 7.32
C ILE A 18 29.20 -10.87 7.93
N VAL A 19 28.97 -10.79 9.25
CA VAL A 19 27.82 -11.42 9.92
C VAL A 19 26.52 -10.78 9.46
N PHE A 20 26.47 -9.46 9.23
CA PHE A 20 25.32 -8.80 8.62
C PHE A 20 25.07 -9.35 7.22
N PHE A 21 26.09 -9.52 6.37
CA PHE A 21 25.93 -10.12 5.05
C PHE A 21 25.58 -11.62 5.09
N ILE A 22 26.10 -12.39 6.05
CA ILE A 22 25.77 -13.81 6.23
C ILE A 22 24.34 -13.98 6.77
N VAL A 23 23.93 -13.16 7.75
CA VAL A 23 22.55 -13.13 8.26
C VAL A 23 21.61 -12.62 7.16
N TYR A 24 22.02 -11.62 6.40
CA TYR A 24 21.30 -11.15 5.22
C TYR A 24 21.16 -12.25 4.16
N ASP A 25 22.20 -13.02 3.87
CA ASP A 25 22.17 -14.13 2.89
C ASP A 25 21.47 -15.41 3.42
N PHE A 26 21.41 -15.57 4.75
CA PHE A 26 20.73 -16.69 5.43
C PHE A 26 19.23 -16.44 5.64
N PHE A 27 18.82 -15.18 5.87
CA PHE A 27 17.42 -14.77 6.04
C PHE A 27 16.79 -14.22 4.76
N MET A 28 17.57 -13.77 3.78
CA MET A 28 17.06 -13.60 2.42
C MET A 28 16.85 -14.99 1.80
N PRO A 29 15.68 -15.28 1.21
CA PRO A 29 15.56 -16.47 0.37
C PRO A 29 16.60 -16.36 -0.73
N LYS A 30 17.48 -17.36 -0.85
CA LYS A 30 18.35 -17.51 -2.02
C LYS A 30 17.45 -17.30 -3.22
N ARG A 31 17.79 -16.34 -4.10
CA ARG A 31 17.11 -16.22 -5.39
C ARG A 31 17.07 -17.62 -5.95
N ALA A 32 15.87 -18.19 -6.07
CA ALA A 32 15.72 -19.44 -6.78
C ALA A 32 16.45 -19.21 -8.10
N PRO A 33 17.37 -20.11 -8.51
CA PRO A 33 17.76 -20.13 -9.90
C PRO A 33 16.44 -20.09 -10.67
N LEU A 34 16.28 -19.12 -11.56
CA LEU A 34 15.18 -19.14 -12.50
C LEU A 34 15.34 -20.48 -13.23
N GLU A 35 14.55 -21.48 -12.82
CA GLU A 35 14.39 -22.69 -13.60
C GLU A 35 13.81 -22.21 -14.92
N GLN A 36 14.71 -22.19 -15.88
CA GLN A 36 14.45 -21.92 -17.27
C GLN A 36 13.62 -23.09 -17.78
N ASN A 37 12.31 -23.08 -17.52
CA ASN A 37 11.39 -23.94 -18.24
C ASN A 37 11.28 -23.42 -19.66
N GLN A 38 12.25 -23.84 -20.48
CA GLN A 38 12.12 -23.93 -21.91
C GLN A 38 10.93 -24.84 -22.22
N THR A 39 9.82 -24.24 -22.64
CA THR A 39 8.78 -24.97 -23.38
C THR A 39 9.33 -25.24 -24.79
N THR A 40 10.08 -26.32 -24.95
CA THR A 40 10.28 -26.92 -26.28
C THR A 40 9.14 -27.90 -26.52
N ILE A 41 8.21 -27.51 -27.39
CA ILE A 41 7.26 -28.42 -28.02
C ILE A 41 8.07 -29.31 -28.97
N SER A 42 8.13 -30.61 -28.70
CA SER A 42 8.30 -31.63 -29.74
C SER A 42 7.58 -32.91 -29.33
N GLN A 43 6.69 -33.32 -30.22
CA GLN A 43 5.89 -34.54 -30.18
C GLN A 43 6.76 -35.79 -30.30
N THR A 44 6.39 -36.86 -29.61
CA THR A 44 6.44 -38.24 -30.13
C THR A 44 5.51 -39.13 -29.30
N MET A 45 4.73 -39.94 -30.01
CA MET A 45 3.87 -41.05 -29.53
C MET A 45 4.70 -42.03 -28.67
N ASP A 46 4.19 -42.79 -27.69
CA ASP A 46 3.15 -43.80 -27.82
C ASP A 46 2.61 -44.29 -26.43
N GLN A 47 1.51 -45.04 -26.47
CA GLN A 47 0.58 -45.50 -25.42
C GLN A 47 1.15 -46.33 -24.25
N SER A 48 0.56 -46.21 -23.03
CA SER A 48 -0.28 -47.27 -22.41
C SER A 48 -0.62 -47.01 -20.91
N LYS A 49 -1.91 -47.24 -20.58
CA LYS A 49 -2.54 -47.58 -19.27
C LYS A 49 -2.69 -46.52 -18.14
N ALA A 50 -3.95 -46.17 -17.89
CA ALA A 50 -4.48 -45.73 -16.58
C ALA A 50 -4.62 -46.94 -15.62
N PRO A 51 -4.65 -46.78 -14.27
CA PRO A 51 -5.84 -46.22 -13.60
C PRO A 51 -5.63 -45.36 -12.31
N ALA A 52 -6.57 -44.44 -12.11
CA ALA A 52 -7.26 -43.99 -10.87
C ALA A 52 -6.52 -43.38 -9.65
N SER A 53 -7.07 -42.22 -9.22
CA SER A 53 -7.06 -41.56 -7.89
C SER A 53 -5.70 -41.17 -7.28
N ALA A 54 -5.47 -39.99 -6.70
CA ALA A 54 -6.37 -38.99 -6.13
C ALA A 54 -5.74 -37.58 -6.30
N ASN A 55 -6.55 -36.61 -6.72
CA ASN A 55 -6.22 -35.19 -6.61
C ASN A 55 -6.42 -34.78 -5.15
N ASP A 56 -5.36 -34.35 -4.49
CA ASP A 56 -5.45 -33.53 -3.29
C ASP A 56 -4.58 -32.29 -3.49
N THR A 57 -5.21 -31.26 -4.06
CA THR A 57 -4.67 -29.89 -4.09
C THR A 57 -5.53 -29.10 -3.09
N PRO A 58 -4.94 -28.34 -2.16
CA PRO A 58 -5.71 -27.64 -1.14
C PRO A 58 -6.68 -26.63 -1.77
N LYS A 59 -7.96 -26.81 -1.48
CA LYS A 59 -9.04 -25.90 -1.84
C LYS A 59 -8.80 -24.52 -1.21
N SER A 60 -8.55 -23.52 -2.05
CA SER A 60 -9.01 -22.17 -1.79
C SER A 60 -10.53 -22.15 -1.96
N ASN A 61 -11.25 -22.22 -0.85
CA ASN A 61 -12.68 -21.92 -0.82
C ASN A 61 -12.86 -20.40 -0.97
N GLU A 62 -13.22 -19.92 -2.16
CA GLU A 62 -14.09 -18.74 -2.29
C GLU A 62 -15.00 -18.92 -3.51
N ASN A 63 -16.31 -18.90 -3.27
CA ASN A 63 -17.33 -18.84 -4.30
C ASN A 63 -17.09 -17.59 -5.15
N LEU A 64 -16.68 -17.77 -6.42
CA LEU A 64 -16.73 -16.73 -7.43
C LEU A 64 -18.19 -16.26 -7.60
N ALA A 65 -18.56 -15.19 -6.90
CA ALA A 65 -19.70 -14.37 -7.30
C ALA A 65 -19.41 -13.83 -8.72
N SER A 66 -20.25 -14.20 -9.68
CA SER A 66 -20.01 -14.10 -11.12
C SER A 66 -19.37 -12.80 -11.62
N ASN A 67 -18.33 -12.95 -12.45
CA ASN A 67 -17.55 -11.91 -13.14
C ASN A 67 -18.32 -11.11 -14.21
N GLU A 68 -19.65 -11.08 -14.17
CA GLU A 68 -20.42 -10.34 -15.16
C GLU A 68 -20.26 -8.83 -14.93
N ILE A 69 -19.74 -8.13 -15.93
CA ILE A 69 -19.51 -6.70 -15.89
C ILE A 69 -20.75 -5.99 -16.39
N ILE A 70 -21.32 -5.12 -15.56
CA ILE A 70 -22.52 -4.34 -15.88
C ILE A 70 -22.19 -2.92 -16.35
N ALA A 71 -20.98 -2.42 -16.04
CA ALA A 71 -20.54 -1.11 -16.51
C ALA A 71 -19.01 -1.02 -16.68
N THR A 72 -18.57 -0.30 -17.72
CA THR A 72 -17.16 0.05 -17.95
C THR A 72 -16.96 1.56 -17.88
N ILE A 73 -15.89 1.99 -17.21
CA ILE A 73 -15.55 3.40 -17.01
C ILE A 73 -14.18 3.64 -17.61
N LYS A 74 -14.09 4.58 -18.55
CA LYS A 74 -12.84 5.05 -19.14
C LYS A 74 -12.47 6.40 -18.53
N GLY A 75 -11.33 6.47 -17.86
CA GLY A 75 -10.73 7.71 -17.39
C GLY A 75 -9.57 8.15 -18.30
N GLN A 76 -8.90 9.23 -17.91
CA GLN A 76 -7.71 9.70 -18.62
C GLN A 76 -6.52 8.75 -18.40
N SER A 77 -6.34 8.32 -17.15
CA SER A 77 -5.21 7.48 -16.72
C SER A 77 -5.61 6.10 -16.20
N TYR A 78 -6.89 5.74 -16.31
CA TYR A 78 -7.39 4.45 -15.82
C TYR A 78 -8.57 3.90 -16.64
N GLU A 79 -8.85 2.62 -16.43
CA GLU A 79 -10.06 1.93 -16.88
C GLU A 79 -10.60 1.10 -15.70
N ALA A 80 -11.88 1.28 -15.35
CA ALA A 80 -12.52 0.53 -14.27
C ALA A 80 -13.71 -0.28 -14.78
N LYS A 81 -13.98 -1.43 -14.16
CA LYS A 81 -15.12 -2.30 -14.50
C LYS A 81 -15.92 -2.61 -13.26
N ILE A 82 -17.23 -2.41 -13.35
CA ILE A 82 -18.19 -2.67 -12.27
C ILE A 82 -18.86 -4.01 -12.52
N ASP A 83 -18.83 -4.90 -11.52
CA ASP A 83 -19.53 -6.19 -11.60
C ASP A 83 -21.03 -6.08 -11.26
N LYS A 84 -21.75 -7.19 -11.47
CA LYS A 84 -23.18 -7.28 -11.15
C LYS A 84 -23.53 -7.00 -9.69
N LEU A 85 -22.58 -7.07 -8.75
CA LEU A 85 -22.80 -6.74 -7.34
C LEU A 85 -22.47 -5.26 -7.03
N GLY A 86 -22.26 -4.46 -8.07
CA GLY A 86 -22.01 -3.03 -7.95
C GLY A 86 -20.67 -2.71 -7.29
N ARG A 87 -19.69 -3.60 -7.44
CA ARG A 87 -18.31 -3.47 -6.93
C ARG A 87 -17.38 -3.14 -8.08
N ILE A 88 -16.31 -2.40 -7.82
CA ILE A 88 -15.25 -2.21 -8.81
C ILE A 88 -14.45 -3.51 -8.87
N ALA A 89 -14.75 -4.37 -9.84
CA ALA A 89 -14.12 -5.67 -9.96
C ALA A 89 -12.74 -5.61 -10.63
N LYS A 90 -12.51 -4.61 -11.47
CA LYS A 90 -11.22 -4.37 -12.13
C LYS A 90 -10.91 -2.88 -12.14
N PHE A 91 -9.65 -2.55 -11.93
CA PHE A 91 -9.15 -1.19 -12.07
C PHE A 91 -7.75 -1.25 -12.68
N TYR A 92 -7.61 -0.72 -13.89
CA TYR A 92 -6.36 -0.73 -14.65
C TYR A 92 -5.79 0.67 -14.75
N LEU A 93 -4.47 0.81 -14.58
CA LEU A 93 -3.77 2.03 -14.99
C LEU A 93 -3.42 1.95 -16.47
N THR A 94 -3.65 3.04 -17.21
CA THR A 94 -3.51 3.07 -18.67
C THR A 94 -2.28 3.81 -19.17
N GLU A 95 -1.61 4.60 -18.32
CA GLU A 95 -0.40 5.32 -18.70
C GLU A 95 0.78 4.36 -18.94
N ASP A 96 1.63 4.68 -19.92
CA ASP A 96 2.76 3.83 -20.32
C ASP A 96 3.76 3.56 -19.18
N LYS A 97 3.92 4.51 -18.25
CA LYS A 97 4.78 4.36 -17.06
C LYS A 97 4.33 3.25 -16.10
N TYR A 98 3.10 2.75 -16.24
CA TYR A 98 2.52 1.70 -15.40
C TYR A 98 2.29 0.39 -16.16
N LYS A 99 3.06 0.15 -17.22
CA LYS A 99 3.08 -1.15 -17.88
C LYS A 99 4.08 -2.08 -17.20
N THR A 100 3.75 -3.37 -17.15
CA THR A 100 4.68 -4.41 -16.71
C THR A 100 5.85 -4.54 -17.70
N GLU A 101 6.90 -5.30 -17.34
CA GLU A 101 8.00 -5.59 -18.27
C GLU A 101 7.52 -6.21 -19.59
N ASP A 102 6.46 -7.03 -19.51
CA ASP A 102 5.77 -7.62 -20.68
C ASP A 102 4.84 -6.67 -21.44
N GLY A 103 4.73 -5.41 -21.04
CA GLY A 103 3.88 -4.40 -21.67
C GLY A 103 2.39 -4.45 -21.29
N ASN A 104 2.00 -5.30 -20.33
CA ASN A 104 0.62 -5.42 -19.87
C ASN A 104 0.23 -4.27 -18.93
N LYS A 105 -1.07 -3.92 -18.90
CA LYS A 105 -1.60 -2.93 -17.95
C LYS A 105 -1.51 -3.48 -16.51
N ILE A 106 -1.14 -2.64 -15.56
CA ILE A 106 -1.21 -2.97 -14.13
C ILE A 106 -2.68 -2.97 -13.67
N GLU A 107 -3.10 -4.05 -13.02
CA GLU A 107 -4.40 -4.20 -12.37
C GLU A 107 -4.26 -3.95 -10.86
N LEU A 108 -4.96 -2.95 -10.34
CA LEU A 108 -4.88 -2.54 -8.93
C LEU A 108 -5.86 -3.27 -8.02
N VAL A 109 -6.85 -3.96 -8.56
CA VAL A 109 -7.88 -4.67 -7.79
C VAL A 109 -7.76 -6.15 -8.08
N SER A 110 -7.17 -6.90 -7.15
CA SER A 110 -6.85 -8.32 -7.33
C SER A 110 -7.42 -9.25 -6.25
N GLN A 111 -7.91 -8.70 -5.13
CA GLN A 111 -8.32 -9.48 -3.95
C GLN A 111 -9.61 -8.97 -3.31
N ASN A 112 -10.37 -9.87 -2.69
CA ASN A 112 -11.56 -9.54 -1.91
C ASN A 112 -11.21 -8.96 -0.52
N PRO A 113 -12.08 -8.09 0.04
CA PRO A 113 -13.28 -7.57 -0.59
C PRO A 113 -12.96 -6.56 -1.68
N LEU A 114 -13.82 -6.46 -2.69
CA LEU A 114 -13.64 -5.52 -3.79
C LEU A 114 -14.09 -4.11 -3.39
N PRO A 115 -13.53 -3.04 -3.98
CA PRO A 115 -13.98 -1.68 -3.74
C PRO A 115 -15.48 -1.52 -3.98
N LEU A 116 -16.13 -0.71 -3.15
CA LEU A 116 -17.58 -0.48 -3.13
C LEU A 116 -18.44 -1.68 -2.74
N GLU A 117 -17.85 -2.78 -2.27
CA GLU A 117 -18.62 -3.88 -1.66
C GLU A 117 -19.41 -3.36 -0.46
N LEU A 118 -20.72 -3.67 -0.47
CA LEU A 118 -21.63 -3.37 0.63
C LEU A 118 -21.94 -4.64 1.40
N ARG A 119 -21.94 -4.54 2.72
CA ARG A 119 -22.37 -5.59 3.65
C ARG A 119 -23.40 -5.04 4.60
N PHE A 120 -24.38 -5.86 4.99
CA PHE A 120 -25.40 -5.48 5.95
C PHE A 120 -25.17 -6.20 7.28
N ASN A 121 -25.51 -5.54 8.38
CA ASN A 121 -25.47 -6.20 9.69
C ASN A 121 -26.57 -7.26 9.84
N ASP A 122 -27.72 -7.07 9.18
CA ASP A 122 -28.78 -8.08 9.11
C ASP A 122 -28.33 -9.24 8.19
N SER A 123 -28.30 -10.46 8.74
CA SER A 123 -27.76 -11.63 8.03
C SER A 123 -28.55 -12.03 6.78
N THR A 124 -29.87 -11.82 6.80
CA THR A 124 -30.76 -12.21 5.69
C THR A 124 -30.62 -11.22 4.55
N LEU A 125 -30.67 -9.93 4.87
CA LEU A 125 -30.44 -8.84 3.93
C LEU A 125 -29.02 -8.89 3.35
N ASN A 126 -28.02 -9.21 4.18
CA ASN A 126 -26.65 -9.40 3.72
C ASN A 126 -26.55 -10.56 2.73
N ALA A 127 -27.13 -11.72 3.04
CA ALA A 127 -27.14 -12.85 2.12
C ALA A 127 -27.84 -12.54 0.79
N ASP A 128 -28.88 -11.69 0.82
CA ASP A 128 -29.58 -11.21 -0.37
C ASP A 128 -28.71 -10.26 -1.21
N ALA A 129 -27.96 -9.36 -0.54
CA ALA A 129 -27.05 -8.40 -1.18
C ALA A 129 -25.94 -9.04 -2.02
N PHE A 130 -25.52 -10.26 -1.69
CA PHE A 130 -24.54 -11.04 -2.46
C PHE A 130 -25.17 -11.92 -3.57
N LYS A 131 -26.50 -11.97 -3.67
CA LYS A 131 -27.24 -12.75 -4.67
C LYS A 131 -27.91 -11.87 -5.73
N VAL A 132 -28.56 -10.81 -5.30
CA VAL A 132 -29.33 -9.91 -6.16
C VAL A 132 -28.38 -8.97 -6.90
N ALA A 133 -28.51 -8.89 -8.22
CA ALA A 133 -27.69 -8.01 -9.03
C ALA A 133 -28.14 -6.54 -8.93
N TYR A 134 -27.19 -5.62 -9.02
CA TYR A 134 -27.46 -4.24 -9.35
C TYR A 134 -27.87 -4.11 -10.82
N SER A 135 -28.80 -3.22 -11.11
CA SER A 135 -28.98 -2.64 -12.44
C SER A 135 -28.18 -1.35 -12.55
N SER A 136 -27.58 -1.12 -13.71
CA SER A 136 -26.92 0.14 -14.06
C SER A 136 -27.79 0.93 -15.02
N ASP A 137 -27.81 2.26 -14.89
CA ASP A 137 -28.46 3.15 -15.86
C ASP A 137 -27.70 3.22 -17.19
N VAL A 138 -26.38 3.00 -17.17
CA VAL A 138 -25.51 2.96 -18.35
C VAL A 138 -24.52 1.80 -18.28
N SER A 139 -24.15 1.24 -19.43
CA SER A 139 -23.16 0.14 -19.52
C SER A 139 -21.73 0.62 -19.79
N GLU A 140 -21.56 1.87 -20.24
CA GLU A 140 -20.25 2.47 -20.48
C GLU A 140 -20.30 3.98 -20.26
N ILE A 141 -19.26 4.54 -19.61
CA ILE A 141 -19.04 5.99 -19.52
C ILE A 141 -17.59 6.34 -19.86
N ASP A 142 -17.42 7.49 -20.49
CA ASP A 142 -16.12 8.12 -20.74
C ASP A 142 -16.00 9.39 -19.89
N ALA A 143 -15.20 9.29 -18.82
CA ALA A 143 -14.86 10.35 -17.88
C ALA A 143 -13.42 10.86 -18.08
N SER A 144 -12.84 10.67 -19.27
CA SER A 144 -11.45 11.04 -19.56
C SER A 144 -11.20 12.55 -19.61
N SER A 145 -12.20 13.36 -19.96
CA SER A 145 -12.09 14.81 -20.07
C SER A 145 -12.85 15.55 -18.96
N GLU A 146 -14.01 15.05 -18.57
CA GLU A 146 -14.88 15.66 -17.57
C GLU A 146 -15.54 14.59 -16.67
N PRO A 147 -15.94 14.94 -15.43
CA PRO A 147 -16.55 13.97 -14.55
C PRO A 147 -17.89 13.45 -15.06
N LYS A 148 -18.13 12.14 -14.95
CA LYS A 148 -19.39 11.49 -15.34
C LYS A 148 -19.95 10.67 -14.18
N THR A 149 -21.27 10.61 -14.09
CA THR A 149 -21.98 9.87 -13.05
C THR A 149 -22.66 8.63 -13.62
N ILE A 150 -22.59 7.53 -12.88
CA ILE A 150 -23.35 6.30 -13.09
C ILE A 150 -24.25 6.05 -11.88
N LYS A 151 -25.45 5.54 -12.11
CA LYS A 151 -26.39 5.16 -11.07
C LYS A 151 -26.61 3.66 -11.07
N LEU A 152 -26.27 3.03 -9.95
CA LEU A 152 -26.53 1.62 -9.71
C LEU A 152 -27.70 1.47 -8.74
N THR A 153 -28.64 0.57 -9.04
CA THR A 153 -29.79 0.29 -8.18
C THR A 153 -29.89 -1.20 -7.88
N GLN A 154 -30.04 -1.57 -6.61
CA GLN A 154 -30.26 -2.95 -6.17
C GLN A 154 -31.53 -3.00 -5.33
N ASN A 155 -32.49 -3.84 -5.73
CA ASN A 155 -33.75 -4.01 -5.01
C ASN A 155 -33.68 -5.29 -4.19
N LEU A 156 -33.34 -5.17 -2.91
CA LEU A 156 -33.30 -6.27 -1.95
C LEU A 156 -34.67 -6.45 -1.30
N ASP A 157 -34.83 -7.53 -0.55
CA ASP A 157 -36.03 -7.75 0.25
C ASP A 157 -36.23 -6.60 1.27
N GLY A 158 -37.25 -5.77 1.02
CA GLY A 158 -37.61 -4.63 1.87
C GLY A 158 -36.67 -3.43 1.86
N VAL A 159 -35.56 -3.45 1.11
CA VAL A 159 -34.60 -2.33 1.01
C VAL A 159 -34.10 -2.16 -0.42
N THR A 160 -34.40 -1.03 -1.04
CA THR A 160 -33.71 -0.57 -2.25
C THR A 160 -32.43 0.19 -1.88
N VAL A 161 -31.31 -0.20 -2.49
CA VAL A 161 -30.01 0.49 -2.43
C VAL A 161 -29.78 1.22 -3.74
N THR A 162 -29.37 2.49 -3.67
CA THR A 162 -28.95 3.30 -4.82
C THR A 162 -27.54 3.81 -4.59
N LYS A 163 -26.61 3.53 -5.52
CA LYS A 163 -25.27 4.14 -5.56
C LYS A 163 -25.20 5.13 -6.71
N ASN A 164 -25.02 6.41 -6.44
CA ASN A 164 -24.60 7.38 -7.45
C ASN A 164 -23.09 7.53 -7.36
N ILE A 165 -22.37 7.16 -8.42
CA ILE A 165 -20.91 7.18 -8.44
C ILE A 165 -20.45 8.15 -9.52
N LYS A 166 -19.78 9.22 -9.11
CA LYS A 166 -19.24 10.23 -10.01
C LYS A 166 -17.74 10.01 -10.20
N PHE A 167 -17.34 9.57 -11.38
CA PHE A 167 -15.96 9.32 -11.76
C PHE A 167 -15.30 10.56 -12.35
N TYR A 168 -14.03 10.78 -12.02
CA TYR A 168 -13.20 11.89 -12.53
C TYR A 168 -12.07 11.34 -13.42
N PRO A 169 -11.40 12.19 -14.22
CA PRO A 169 -10.33 11.76 -15.13
C PRO A 169 -9.15 11.02 -14.50
N ASN A 170 -8.83 11.30 -13.24
CA ASN A 170 -7.56 10.93 -12.59
C ASN A 170 -7.65 9.75 -11.61
N GLY A 171 -8.71 8.94 -11.64
CA GLY A 171 -8.93 7.82 -10.72
C GLY A 171 -9.67 8.20 -9.43
N ARG A 172 -9.93 9.50 -9.21
CA ARG A 172 -10.87 9.97 -8.18
C ARG A 172 -12.30 9.57 -8.56
N TYR A 173 -13.08 9.23 -7.57
CA TYR A 173 -14.53 9.15 -7.68
C TYR A 173 -15.20 9.64 -6.41
N GLU A 174 -16.48 10.00 -6.51
CA GLU A 174 -17.34 10.28 -5.36
C GLU A 174 -18.44 9.24 -5.36
N VAL A 175 -18.68 8.62 -4.21
CA VAL A 175 -19.75 7.63 -4.03
C VAL A 175 -20.79 8.20 -3.09
N GLU A 176 -22.04 8.18 -3.52
CA GLU A 176 -23.20 8.48 -2.70
C GLU A 176 -24.10 7.26 -2.63
N VAL A 177 -24.24 6.68 -1.43
CA VAL A 177 -25.08 5.51 -1.15
C VAL A 177 -26.34 5.99 -0.44
N ASN A 178 -27.49 5.64 -1.00
CA ASN A 178 -28.81 5.93 -0.45
C ASN A 178 -29.60 4.63 -0.28
N LEU A 179 -30.30 4.49 0.85
CA LEU A 179 -31.13 3.34 1.16
C LEU A 179 -32.57 3.82 1.35
N SER A 180 -33.53 3.07 0.81
CA SER A 180 -34.97 3.35 1.00
C SER A 180 -35.43 3.23 2.46
N LYS A 181 -34.64 2.56 3.30
CA LYS A 181 -34.87 2.37 4.74
C LYS A 181 -33.53 2.43 5.47
N SER A 182 -33.52 3.04 6.66
CA SER A 182 -32.35 3.06 7.53
C SER A 182 -32.06 1.65 8.06
N VAL A 183 -30.89 1.13 7.73
CA VAL A 183 -30.36 -0.17 8.16
C VAL A 183 -28.85 -0.06 8.30
N ASP A 184 -28.26 -0.73 9.28
CA ASP A 184 -26.80 -0.72 9.48
C ASP A 184 -26.11 -1.45 8.33
N TYR A 185 -25.19 -0.76 7.66
CA TYR A 185 -24.38 -1.31 6.58
C TYR A 185 -22.92 -0.84 6.65
N PHE A 186 -22.08 -1.56 5.90
CA PHE A 186 -20.65 -1.36 5.78
C PHE A 186 -20.29 -1.23 4.31
N ILE A 187 -19.44 -0.27 3.97
CA ILE A 187 -18.85 -0.14 2.63
C ILE A 187 -17.33 -0.13 2.71
N THR A 188 -16.63 -0.79 1.79
CA THR A 188 -15.15 -0.82 1.80
C THR A 188 -14.53 -0.13 0.59
N PRO A 189 -13.38 0.57 0.74
CA PRO A 189 -12.57 0.98 -0.39
C PRO A 189 -11.94 -0.21 -1.12
N GLY A 190 -12.08 -1.43 -0.58
CA GLY A 190 -11.53 -2.66 -1.09
C GLY A 190 -10.30 -3.10 -0.32
N PHE A 191 -9.83 -4.30 -0.62
CA PHE A 191 -8.51 -4.74 -0.22
C PHE A 191 -7.44 -3.86 -0.88
N ARG A 192 -6.28 -3.71 -0.23
CA ARG A 192 -5.19 -2.92 -0.79
C ARG A 192 -4.77 -3.48 -2.16
N PRO A 193 -4.33 -2.62 -3.11
CA PRO A 193 -3.67 -3.10 -4.31
C PRO A 193 -2.46 -3.99 -3.95
N ASN A 194 -2.26 -5.08 -4.70
CA ASN A 194 -1.16 -6.02 -4.47
C ASN A 194 -0.57 -6.43 -5.82
N ILE A 195 0.55 -5.80 -6.20
CA ILE A 195 1.09 -5.88 -7.57
C ILE A 195 2.42 -6.66 -7.63
N ALA A 196 3.14 -6.81 -6.51
CA ALA A 196 4.21 -7.82 -6.30
C ALA A 196 4.75 -7.74 -4.86
N ILE A 197 5.20 -8.88 -4.35
CA ILE A 197 5.58 -9.12 -2.95
C ILE A 197 7.04 -8.72 -2.74
N ASP A 198 7.27 -7.51 -2.24
CA ASP A 198 8.50 -7.16 -1.52
C ASP A 198 8.21 -7.24 -0.01
N SER A 199 8.94 -8.08 0.72
CA SER A 199 8.75 -8.29 2.17
C SER A 199 9.19 -7.11 3.05
N TYR A 200 9.62 -6.00 2.46
CA TYR A 200 10.22 -4.86 3.16
C TYR A 200 9.35 -3.60 3.14
N THR A 201 8.11 -3.70 2.69
CA THR A 201 7.24 -2.53 2.52
C THR A 201 6.00 -2.64 3.39
N VAL A 202 5.61 -1.51 3.96
CA VAL A 202 4.39 -1.39 4.76
C VAL A 202 3.20 -1.61 3.83
N HIS A 203 2.44 -2.64 4.15
CA HIS A 203 1.17 -2.99 3.51
C HIS A 203 0.12 -3.01 4.61
N GLY A 204 -1.06 -2.46 4.35
CA GLY A 204 -2.15 -2.55 5.32
C GLY A 204 -3.15 -1.43 5.21
N VAL A 205 -3.66 -1.01 6.37
CA VAL A 205 -4.69 0.02 6.51
C VAL A 205 -4.12 1.23 7.22
N MET A 206 -4.41 2.41 6.68
CA MET A 206 -4.14 3.70 7.29
C MET A 206 -5.46 4.44 7.53
N LEU A 207 -5.65 4.93 8.76
CA LEU A 207 -6.75 5.79 9.14
C LEU A 207 -6.22 7.15 9.58
N ARG A 208 -6.85 8.23 9.10
CA ARG A 208 -6.61 9.60 9.58
C ARG A 208 -7.82 10.10 10.33
N ASN A 209 -7.64 10.57 11.56
CA ASN A 209 -8.73 11.10 12.38
C ASN A 209 -8.89 12.63 12.23
N THR A 210 -9.93 13.19 12.83
CA THR A 210 -10.19 14.64 12.85
C THR A 210 -9.13 15.46 13.60
N ASP A 211 -8.37 14.84 14.50
CA ASP A 211 -7.26 15.46 15.24
C ASP A 211 -5.91 15.31 14.52
N ASP A 212 -5.96 14.93 13.24
CA ASP A 212 -4.81 14.66 12.37
C ASP A 212 -3.93 13.47 12.81
N SER A 213 -4.34 12.70 13.82
CA SER A 213 -3.66 11.47 14.21
C SER A 213 -3.81 10.40 13.13
N LEU A 214 -2.72 9.66 12.92
CA LEU A 214 -2.66 8.54 11.98
C LEU A 214 -2.62 7.22 12.75
N ASN A 215 -3.50 6.29 12.37
CA ASN A 215 -3.47 4.91 12.84
C ASN A 215 -3.10 4.03 11.66
N ILE A 216 -1.93 3.42 11.72
CA ILE A 216 -1.44 2.50 10.70
C ILE A 216 -1.48 1.10 11.30
N ILE A 217 -2.07 0.18 10.56
CA ILE A 217 -2.20 -1.22 10.93
C ILE A 217 -1.58 -1.98 9.77
N GLU A 218 -0.47 -2.65 10.03
CA GLU A 218 0.25 -3.41 9.02
C GLU A 218 -0.35 -4.80 8.85
N ASP A 219 -0.08 -5.41 7.71
CA ASP A 219 -0.37 -6.81 7.46
C ASP A 219 0.23 -7.71 8.55
N GLY A 220 -0.59 -8.62 9.06
CA GLY A 220 -0.22 -9.51 10.17
C GLY A 220 -0.49 -8.93 11.56
N ASP A 221 -0.69 -7.61 11.69
CA ASP A 221 -0.85 -6.94 12.99
C ASP A 221 -2.30 -6.75 13.43
N ALA A 222 -3.29 -7.01 12.57
CA ALA A 222 -4.69 -6.89 12.93
C ALA A 222 -5.11 -8.06 13.85
N LYS A 223 -5.38 -7.77 15.13
CA LYS A 223 -5.68 -8.81 16.14
C LYS A 223 -7.18 -9.09 16.27
N GLU A 224 -7.98 -8.04 16.30
CA GLU A 224 -9.41 -8.08 16.55
C GLU A 224 -10.12 -6.99 15.74
N VAL A 225 -11.43 -7.12 15.60
CA VAL A 225 -12.26 -6.08 14.98
C VAL A 225 -12.20 -4.84 15.86
N LYS A 226 -11.82 -3.71 15.28
CA LYS A 226 -11.71 -2.44 16.00
C LYS A 226 -12.44 -1.32 15.28
N ASN A 227 -13.22 -0.57 16.06
CA ASN A 227 -13.95 0.59 15.58
C ASN A 227 -13.17 1.87 15.87
N TYR A 228 -13.19 2.78 14.91
CA TYR A 228 -12.53 4.07 14.94
C TYR A 228 -13.58 5.13 14.63
N ALA A 229 -13.93 5.92 15.64
CA ALA A 229 -14.81 7.07 15.46
C ALA A 229 -14.01 8.26 14.90
N ASN A 230 -14.71 9.22 14.31
CA ASN A 230 -14.14 10.49 13.83
C ASN A 230 -13.05 10.31 12.76
N THR A 231 -13.20 9.32 11.89
CA THR A 231 -12.25 9.07 10.79
C THR A 231 -12.57 9.99 9.60
N THR A 232 -11.52 10.54 8.99
CA THR A 232 -11.58 11.44 7.82
C THR A 232 -11.01 10.80 6.56
N ILE A 233 -10.05 9.86 6.71
CA ILE A 233 -9.51 9.03 5.63
C ILE A 233 -9.46 7.58 6.13
N ALA A 234 -9.94 6.65 5.30
CA ALA A 234 -9.73 5.22 5.45
C ALA A 234 -9.10 4.69 4.16
N ALA A 235 -7.84 4.29 4.24
CA ALA A 235 -7.04 3.86 3.10
C ALA A 235 -6.54 2.42 3.30
N ALA A 236 -6.70 1.59 2.27
CA ALA A 236 -6.00 0.33 2.12
C ALA A 236 -4.87 0.54 1.10
N SER A 237 -3.63 0.43 1.56
CA SER A 237 -2.47 0.87 0.79
C SER A 237 -1.37 -0.18 0.78
N ASP A 238 -0.63 -0.22 -0.32
CA ASP A 238 0.71 -0.81 -0.39
C ASP A 238 1.76 0.32 -0.43
N ARG A 239 2.98 0.03 -0.89
CA ARG A 239 4.05 1.04 -1.05
C ARG A 239 3.73 2.15 -2.03
N TYR A 240 3.11 1.85 -3.17
CA TYR A 240 3.04 2.73 -4.34
C TYR A 240 1.61 3.13 -4.71
N TYR A 241 0.62 2.39 -4.26
CA TYR A 241 -0.77 2.49 -4.64
C TYR A 241 -1.67 2.46 -3.41
N THR A 242 -2.89 2.95 -3.60
CA THR A 242 -3.89 2.99 -2.55
C THR A 242 -5.27 2.86 -3.13
N ALA A 243 -6.16 2.25 -2.35
CA ALA A 243 -7.59 2.41 -2.47
C ALA A 243 -8.09 3.09 -1.19
N LEU A 244 -8.79 4.21 -1.30
CA LEU A 244 -9.18 5.00 -0.12
C LEU A 244 -10.57 5.60 -0.24
N PHE A 245 -11.17 5.84 0.92
CA PHE A 245 -12.30 6.73 1.13
C PHE A 245 -11.88 7.91 2.00
N TYR A 246 -12.49 9.07 1.74
CA TYR A 246 -12.29 10.27 2.53
C TYR A 246 -13.54 11.14 2.62
N SER A 247 -13.65 11.86 3.74
CA SER A 247 -14.63 12.92 3.94
C SER A 247 -14.13 13.81 5.07
N PHE A 248 -13.88 15.08 4.73
CA PHE A 248 -13.35 16.04 5.69
C PHE A 248 -14.42 16.91 6.36
N ASN A 249 -15.60 16.99 5.76
CA ASN A 249 -16.71 17.79 6.27
C ASN A 249 -17.61 16.98 7.22
N LYS A 250 -17.74 15.68 6.97
CA LYS A 250 -18.53 14.75 7.77
C LYS A 250 -17.66 13.52 8.04
N PRO A 251 -16.98 13.43 9.20
CA PRO A 251 -16.20 12.25 9.52
C PRO A 251 -17.12 11.04 9.66
N PHE A 252 -16.55 9.85 9.51
CA PHE A 252 -17.27 8.58 9.52
C PHE A 252 -16.69 7.60 10.55
N GLU A 253 -17.45 6.56 10.87
CA GLU A 253 -16.99 5.43 11.67
C GLU A 253 -16.28 4.44 10.74
N ALA A 254 -14.98 4.23 10.96
CA ALA A 254 -14.23 3.18 10.29
C ALA A 254 -14.20 1.92 11.19
N VAL A 255 -14.32 0.76 10.58
CA VAL A 255 -14.23 -0.55 11.23
C VAL A 255 -13.11 -1.31 10.53
N VAL A 256 -12.09 -1.69 11.29
CA VAL A 256 -11.00 -2.52 10.79
C VAL A 256 -11.23 -3.94 11.27
N ASP A 257 -11.45 -4.84 10.31
CA ASP A 257 -11.51 -6.28 10.49
C ASP A 257 -10.21 -6.91 9.95
N LYS A 258 -10.13 -8.24 9.93
CA LYS A 258 -8.96 -8.96 9.46
C LYS A 258 -9.30 -10.19 8.62
N ASP A 259 -8.39 -10.54 7.72
CA ASP A 259 -8.43 -11.82 7.04
C ASP A 259 -7.86 -12.98 7.91
N ALA A 260 -7.78 -14.17 7.32
CA ALA A 260 -7.23 -15.36 7.97
C ALA A 260 -5.73 -15.22 8.33
N ASN A 261 -5.01 -14.32 7.66
CA ASN A 261 -3.59 -14.05 7.88
C ASN A 261 -3.36 -12.82 8.76
N ASN A 262 -4.41 -12.28 9.41
CA ASN A 262 -4.37 -11.06 10.20
C ASN A 262 -4.00 -9.80 9.38
N ASN A 263 -4.26 -9.80 8.07
CA ASN A 263 -4.16 -8.60 7.27
C ASN A 263 -5.39 -7.72 7.51
N PRO A 264 -5.23 -6.41 7.75
CA PRO A 264 -6.34 -5.52 8.04
C PRO A 264 -7.20 -5.25 6.80
N ILE A 265 -8.52 -5.20 7.01
CA ILE A 265 -9.52 -4.83 6.02
C ILE A 265 -10.37 -3.71 6.62
N VAL A 266 -10.46 -2.57 5.94
CA VAL A 266 -11.23 -1.43 6.42
C VAL A 266 -12.60 -1.33 5.77
N PHE A 267 -13.59 -1.02 6.59
CA PHE A 267 -14.95 -0.70 6.21
C PHE A 267 -15.35 0.65 6.80
N VAL A 268 -16.27 1.35 6.16
CA VAL A 268 -16.99 2.50 6.71
C VAL A 268 -18.37 2.01 7.11
N LYS A 269 -18.72 2.20 8.38
CA LYS A 269 -20.01 1.82 8.95
C LYS A 269 -20.94 3.03 9.02
N THR A 270 -22.20 2.83 8.68
CA THR A 270 -23.26 3.84 8.81
C THR A 270 -24.63 3.17 8.73
N ASN A 271 -25.70 3.91 8.99
CA ASN A 271 -27.08 3.46 8.88
C ASN A 271 -27.99 4.43 8.11
N ASP A 272 -27.39 5.47 7.55
CA ASP A 272 -28.03 6.53 6.78
C ASP A 272 -27.32 6.67 5.42
N SER A 273 -27.82 7.57 4.60
CA SER A 273 -27.15 8.08 3.41
C SER A 273 -25.70 8.47 3.69
N LEU A 274 -24.82 8.07 2.78
CA LEU A 274 -23.38 8.24 2.88
C LEU A 274 -22.86 8.87 1.61
N LYS A 275 -22.07 9.94 1.75
CA LYS A 275 -21.33 10.54 0.64
C LYS A 275 -19.86 10.60 0.99
N LEU A 276 -19.02 9.96 0.18
CA LEU A 276 -17.58 9.88 0.36
C LEU A 276 -16.87 10.28 -0.93
N GLY A 277 -15.76 11.00 -0.78
CA GLY A 277 -14.73 11.03 -1.81
C GLY A 277 -13.95 9.71 -1.76
N ALA A 278 -13.45 9.27 -2.90
CA ALA A 278 -12.74 8.02 -3.02
C ALA A 278 -11.68 8.09 -4.12
N TYR A 279 -10.67 7.23 -4.01
CA TYR A 279 -9.57 7.18 -4.97
C TYR A 279 -8.99 5.77 -5.02
N ILE A 280 -8.71 5.29 -6.24
CA ILE A 280 -7.89 4.10 -6.47
C ILE A 280 -6.80 4.51 -7.46
N GLY A 281 -5.54 4.31 -7.09
CA GLY A 281 -4.44 4.72 -7.95
C GLY A 281 -3.10 4.87 -7.23
N PRO A 282 -2.09 5.43 -7.94
CA PRO A 282 -0.76 5.66 -7.40
C PRO A 282 -0.73 6.75 -6.32
N LYS A 283 0.13 6.58 -5.33
CA LYS A 283 0.37 7.53 -4.23
C LYS A 283 1.28 8.68 -4.68
N GLU A 284 0.86 9.42 -5.70
CA GLU A 284 1.58 10.58 -6.23
C GLU A 284 1.11 11.89 -5.58
N HIS A 285 2.04 12.64 -4.99
CA HIS A 285 1.75 13.88 -4.27
C HIS A 285 0.96 14.89 -5.11
N LYS A 286 1.29 15.03 -6.41
CA LYS A 286 0.59 15.94 -7.32
C LYS A 286 -0.88 15.54 -7.53
N ILE A 287 -1.14 14.24 -7.67
CA ILE A 287 -2.50 13.72 -7.87
C ILE A 287 -3.31 13.87 -6.58
N LEU A 288 -2.75 13.48 -5.44
CA LEU A 288 -3.41 13.59 -4.14
C LEU A 288 -3.71 15.06 -3.77
N SER A 289 -2.73 15.97 -3.87
CA SER A 289 -2.93 17.41 -3.64
C SER A 289 -3.97 18.03 -4.57
N SER A 290 -4.12 17.54 -5.80
CA SER A 290 -5.14 18.05 -6.74
C SER A 290 -6.57 17.75 -6.28
N MET A 291 -6.76 16.76 -5.42
CA MET A 291 -8.04 16.38 -4.85
C MET A 291 -8.28 17.08 -3.50
N ASP A 292 -7.32 16.97 -2.58
CA ASP A 292 -7.25 17.67 -1.29
C ASP A 292 -5.84 17.48 -0.70
N GLU A 293 -5.21 18.54 -0.20
CA GLU A 293 -3.84 18.48 0.36
C GLU A 293 -3.68 17.47 1.50
N ARG A 294 -4.73 17.21 2.28
CA ARG A 294 -4.70 16.25 3.40
C ARG A 294 -4.58 14.80 2.94
N LEU A 295 -4.89 14.49 1.69
CA LEU A 295 -4.73 13.13 1.16
C LEU A 295 -3.27 12.70 1.06
N ASN A 296 -2.32 13.63 1.07
CA ASN A 296 -0.89 13.31 1.11
C ASN A 296 -0.46 12.58 2.38
N ASP A 297 -1.28 12.57 3.44
CA ASP A 297 -0.98 11.81 4.64
C ASP A 297 -0.99 10.29 4.41
N VAL A 298 -1.63 9.83 3.33
CA VAL A 298 -1.59 8.42 2.88
C VAL A 298 -0.21 8.03 2.34
N ILE A 299 0.62 9.01 1.99
CA ILE A 299 2.04 8.78 1.70
C ILE A 299 2.79 8.70 3.01
N GLU A 300 2.97 7.47 3.49
CA GLU A 300 3.73 7.20 4.70
C GLU A 300 5.24 7.14 4.41
N TYR A 301 6.03 7.88 5.18
CA TYR A 301 7.49 7.86 5.13
C TYR A 301 8.11 7.24 6.40
N GLY A 302 7.33 6.50 7.19
CA GLY A 302 7.74 5.94 8.47
C GLY A 302 8.10 6.99 9.52
N TRP A 303 8.91 6.57 10.48
CA TRP A 303 9.50 7.43 11.51
C TRP A 303 10.21 8.68 10.95
N PHE A 304 10.73 8.60 9.73
CA PHE A 304 11.47 9.69 9.10
C PHE A 304 10.59 10.72 8.40
N THR A 305 9.25 10.65 8.53
CA THR A 305 8.31 11.57 7.88
C THR A 305 8.66 13.05 8.10
N PHE A 306 9.12 13.43 9.30
CA PHE A 306 9.51 14.82 9.59
C PHE A 306 10.70 15.33 8.77
N ILE A 307 11.59 14.43 8.32
CA ILE A 307 12.73 14.76 7.45
C ILE A 307 12.36 14.54 5.99
N ALA A 308 11.68 13.42 5.70
CA ALA A 308 11.36 12.98 4.35
C ALA A 308 10.45 13.97 3.61
N LYS A 309 9.38 14.48 4.27
CA LYS A 309 8.47 15.46 3.66
C LYS A 309 9.22 16.74 3.20
N PRO A 310 10.00 17.44 4.06
CA PRO A 310 10.80 18.59 3.62
C PRO A 310 11.85 18.27 2.55
N MET A 311 12.54 17.13 2.68
CA MET A 311 13.56 16.72 1.70
C MET A 311 12.94 16.49 0.32
N PHE A 312 11.80 15.80 0.26
CA PHE A 312 11.10 15.55 -1.00
C PHE A 312 10.57 16.86 -1.61
N ALA A 313 10.01 17.75 -0.79
CA ALA A 313 9.56 19.06 -1.27
C ALA A 313 10.72 19.88 -1.88
N PHE A 314 11.89 19.88 -1.23
CA PHE A 314 13.07 20.57 -1.76
C PHE A 314 13.64 19.88 -3.00
N LEU A 315 13.62 18.54 -3.06
CA LEU A 315 14.02 17.80 -4.27
C LEU A 315 13.08 18.12 -5.44
N ASN A 316 11.77 18.17 -5.21
CA ASN A 316 10.79 18.52 -6.23
C ASN A 316 10.96 19.97 -6.68
N PHE A 317 11.27 20.89 -5.76
CA PHE A 317 11.66 22.25 -6.10
C PHE A 317 12.85 22.25 -7.05
N LEU A 318 13.96 21.59 -6.70
CA LEU A 318 15.15 21.47 -7.57
C LEU A 318 14.82 20.85 -8.92
N HIS A 319 14.00 19.79 -8.93
CA HIS A 319 13.55 19.15 -10.15
C HIS A 319 12.76 20.09 -11.06
N ASN A 320 11.90 20.95 -10.50
CA ASN A 320 11.15 21.93 -11.31
C ASN A 320 12.05 22.98 -11.98
N TYR A 321 13.22 23.30 -11.42
CA TYR A 321 14.20 24.19 -12.07
C TYR A 321 15.14 23.46 -13.05
N ILE A 322 15.54 22.22 -12.73
CA ILE A 322 16.54 21.47 -13.49
C ILE A 322 15.92 20.62 -14.60
N GLY A 323 14.70 20.12 -14.39
CA GLY A 323 13.98 19.22 -15.32
C GLY A 323 14.50 17.78 -15.36
N ASN A 324 15.44 17.39 -14.49
CA ASN A 324 16.02 16.04 -14.47
C ASN A 324 16.22 15.54 -13.03
N TRP A 325 15.61 14.40 -12.70
CA TRP A 325 15.67 13.81 -11.35
C TRP A 325 17.10 13.47 -10.91
N GLY A 326 17.96 12.97 -11.80
CA GLY A 326 19.34 12.61 -11.47
C GLY A 326 20.17 13.83 -11.05
N TRP A 327 20.09 14.92 -11.82
CA TRP A 327 20.78 16.17 -11.48
C TRP A 327 20.19 16.85 -10.24
N ALA A 328 18.88 16.79 -10.05
CA ALA A 328 18.23 17.30 -8.85
C ALA A 328 18.74 16.58 -7.59
N ILE A 329 18.92 15.26 -7.65
CA ILE A 329 19.51 14.47 -6.56
C ILE A 329 20.97 14.88 -6.31
N VAL A 330 21.78 15.02 -7.37
CA VAL A 330 23.18 15.47 -7.22
C VAL A 330 23.26 16.82 -6.51
N VAL A 331 22.46 17.80 -6.93
CA VAL A 331 22.40 19.13 -6.30
C VAL A 331 21.92 19.03 -4.85
N LEU A 332 20.88 18.24 -4.58
CA LEU A 332 20.39 17.99 -3.21
C LEU A 332 21.52 17.45 -2.32
N THR A 333 22.26 16.44 -2.79
CA THR A 333 23.36 15.86 -2.00
C THR A 333 24.47 16.86 -1.71
N LEU A 334 24.76 17.77 -2.65
CA LEU A 334 25.77 18.81 -2.48
C LEU A 334 25.32 19.85 -1.46
N VAL A 335 24.06 20.28 -1.51
CA VAL A 335 23.48 21.21 -0.52
C VAL A 335 23.52 20.60 0.88
N ILE A 336 23.10 19.33 1.03
CA ILE A 336 23.15 18.63 2.32
C ILE A 336 24.58 18.55 2.85
N ARG A 337 25.56 18.21 1.99
CA ARG A 337 26.98 18.18 2.39
C ARG A 337 27.48 19.53 2.87
N ILE A 338 27.08 20.64 2.24
CA ILE A 338 27.47 21.99 2.65
C ILE A 338 26.85 22.34 4.01
N VAL A 339 25.55 22.09 4.19
CA VAL A 339 24.85 22.38 5.45
C VAL A 339 25.41 21.55 6.60
N LEU A 340 25.75 20.28 6.36
CA LEU A 340 26.32 19.38 7.36
C LEU A 340 27.85 19.47 7.45
N PHE A 341 28.52 20.30 6.64
CA PHE A 341 29.96 20.49 6.67
C PHE A 341 30.51 20.87 8.06
N PRO A 342 29.96 21.87 8.79
CA PRO A 342 30.50 22.23 10.11
C PRO A 342 30.38 21.08 11.12
N LEU A 343 29.30 20.30 11.05
CA LEU A 343 29.12 19.11 11.89
C LEU A 343 30.15 18.04 11.53
N THR A 344 30.33 17.78 10.24
CA THR A 344 31.27 16.79 9.71
C THR A 344 32.72 17.16 10.06
N TYR A 345 33.08 18.44 9.94
CA TYR A 345 34.39 18.97 10.30
C TYR A 345 34.67 18.81 11.81
N LYS A 346 33.72 19.13 12.67
CA LYS A 346 33.83 18.89 14.13
C LYS A 346 34.01 17.40 14.45
N GLY A 347 33.28 16.53 13.76
CA GLY A 347 33.44 15.07 13.88
C GLY A 347 34.84 14.61 13.46
N MET A 348 35.38 15.16 12.36
CA MET A 348 36.72 14.85 11.88
C MET A 348 37.80 15.28 12.87
N LEU A 349 37.68 16.48 13.46
CA LEU A 349 38.58 16.95 14.51
C LEU A 349 38.55 16.05 15.75
N SER A 350 37.36 15.62 16.18
CA SER A 350 37.21 14.68 17.30
C SER A 350 37.88 13.33 16.99
N MET A 351 37.68 12.81 15.78
CA MET A 351 38.31 11.56 15.33
C MET A 351 39.84 11.67 15.29
N ASN A 352 40.38 12.81 14.85
CA ASN A 352 41.83 13.04 14.84
C ASN A 352 42.40 13.07 16.27
N LYS A 353 41.71 13.71 17.22
CA LYS A 353 42.10 13.66 18.65
C LYS A 353 42.05 12.24 19.20
N LEU A 354 41.04 11.44 18.83
CA LEU A 354 40.97 10.03 19.21
C LEU A 354 42.13 9.21 18.62
N LYS A 355 42.55 9.50 17.37
CA LYS A 355 43.73 8.86 16.77
C LYS A 355 45.02 9.20 17.51
N GLU A 356 45.19 10.45 17.94
CA GLU A 356 46.35 10.88 18.75
C GLU A 356 46.37 10.23 20.15
N LEU A 357 45.19 9.99 20.73
CA LEU A 357 45.06 9.33 22.04
C LEU A 357 45.19 7.80 21.97
N ALA A 358 44.96 7.20 20.80
CA ALA A 358 45.05 5.75 20.58
C ALA A 358 46.35 5.09 21.05
N PRO A 359 47.57 5.63 20.80
CA PRO A 359 48.82 5.05 21.32
C PRO A 359 48.90 5.08 22.85
N LYS A 360 48.51 6.18 23.49
CA LYS A 360 48.52 6.31 24.97
C LYS A 360 47.52 5.36 25.62
N VAL A 361 46.36 5.18 25.02
CA VAL A 361 45.36 4.19 25.47
C VAL A 361 45.91 2.76 25.35
N LYS A 362 46.67 2.45 24.30
CA LYS A 362 47.34 1.13 24.16
C LYS A 362 48.45 0.92 25.21
N GLU A 363 49.21 1.96 25.55
CA GLU A 363 50.22 1.90 26.62
C GLU A 363 49.57 1.63 27.99
N ILE A 364 48.48 2.33 28.31
CA ILE A 364 47.70 2.10 29.55
C ILE A 364 47.12 0.68 29.56
N GLN A 365 46.53 0.22 28.45
CA GLN A 365 46.04 -1.17 28.31
C GLN A 365 47.13 -2.23 28.52
N THR A 366 48.38 -1.92 28.13
CA THR A 366 49.52 -2.83 28.31
C THR A 366 50.01 -2.79 29.77
N LYS A 367 49.97 -1.62 30.42
CA LYS A 367 50.41 -1.42 31.81
C LYS A 367 49.43 -1.98 32.86
N TYR A 368 48.12 -1.99 32.58
CA TYR A 368 47.07 -2.41 33.51
C TYR A 368 46.29 -3.65 33.03
N LYS A 369 46.97 -4.54 32.29
CA LYS A 369 46.37 -5.72 31.63
C LYS A 369 45.64 -6.66 32.61
N ASP A 370 46.02 -6.65 33.88
CA ASP A 370 45.52 -7.55 34.94
C ASP A 370 44.57 -6.87 35.96
N ASP A 371 44.31 -5.55 35.85
CA ASP A 371 43.41 -4.81 36.75
C ASP A 371 42.41 -3.96 35.95
N LYS A 372 41.30 -4.60 35.54
CA LYS A 372 40.24 -3.98 34.74
C LYS A 372 39.48 -2.86 35.46
N GLN A 373 39.58 -2.76 36.78
CA GLN A 373 38.93 -1.70 37.57
C GLN A 373 39.74 -0.40 37.59
N LYS A 374 41.05 -0.44 37.30
CA LYS A 374 41.93 0.74 37.20
C LYS A 374 42.14 1.27 35.78
N MET A 375 41.79 0.48 34.75
CA MET A 375 41.69 0.93 33.34
C MET A 375 40.42 1.73 33.12
#